data_AF-A0A160DRA0-F1
#
_entry.id   AF-A0A160DRA0-F1
#
_cell.length_a   1.000
_cell.length_b   1.000
_cell.length_c   1.000
_cell.angle_alpha   90.00
_cell.angle_beta   90.00
_cell.angle_gamma   90.00
#
_symmetry.space_group_name_H-M   'P 1'
#
loop_
_entity.id
_entity.type
_entity.pdbx_description
1 polymer ?
#
loop_
_entity_poly.entity_id
_entity_poly.type
_entity_poly.pdbx_seq_one_letter_code
_entity_poly.pdbx_strand_id
1 'polypeptide(L)'
;MWVFLSQVSGDKVMSKVLPDIGKVFKLEVMLEQQTDDLYEELVDNMEQMGEWNPNVKQVKVGRKRSTDQILQKIGQDTMITHEVSGETPGNVVGPRDFVSVRCA
;
A
#
# COMPACT_ATOMS: atom_id res chain seq x y z
N MET A 1 0.75 -24.27 1.65
CA MET A 1 1.72 -24.18 0.54
C MET A 1 1.45 -22.89 -0.24
N TRP A 2 2.47 -22.23 -0.80
CA TRP A 2 2.26 -21.12 -1.75
C TRP A 2 1.84 -21.67 -3.12
N VAL A 3 0.84 -21.05 -3.73
CA VAL A 3 0.33 -21.38 -5.06
C VAL A 3 0.72 -20.27 -6.01
N PHE A 4 1.46 -20.59 -7.07
CA PHE A 4 1.81 -19.66 -8.13
C PHE A 4 0.55 -19.19 -8.88
N LEU A 5 0.45 -17.89 -9.15
CA LEU A 5 -0.67 -17.30 -9.90
C LEU A 5 -0.23 -16.77 -11.25
N SER A 6 0.83 -15.94 -11.29
CA SER A 6 1.31 -15.33 -12.53
C SER A 6 2.79 -14.92 -12.42
N GLN A 7 3.43 -14.78 -13.58
CA GLN A 7 4.74 -14.17 -13.72
C GLN A 7 4.80 -13.25 -14.93
N VAL A 8 5.31 -12.03 -14.76
CA VAL A 8 5.52 -11.05 -15.83
C VAL A 8 6.89 -10.42 -15.61
N SER A 9 7.74 -10.41 -16.64
CA SER A 9 9.08 -9.80 -16.58
C SER A 9 10.00 -10.28 -15.43
N GLY A 10 9.70 -11.45 -14.83
CA GLY A 10 10.44 -11.97 -13.66
C GLY A 10 9.72 -11.76 -12.33
N ASP A 11 8.73 -10.86 -12.29
CA ASP A 11 7.91 -10.58 -11.12
C ASP A 11 6.90 -11.69 -10.91
N LYS A 12 6.75 -12.17 -9.68
CA LYS A 12 5.90 -13.32 -9.36
C LYS A 12 4.79 -12.92 -8.42
N VAL A 13 3.57 -13.34 -8.74
CA VAL A 13 2.43 -13.28 -7.84
C VAL A 13 2.08 -14.69 -7.38
N MET A 14 2.00 -14.88 -6.07
CA MET A 14 1.58 -16.13 -5.44
C MET A 14 0.41 -15.88 -4.51
N SER A 15 -0.32 -16.95 -4.15
CA SER A 15 -1.35 -16.89 -3.11
C SER A 15 -1.26 -18.06 -2.14
N LYS A 16 -1.84 -17.87 -0.95
CA LYS A 16 -1.99 -18.90 0.08
C LYS A 16 -3.27 -18.61 0.84
N VAL A 17 -3.98 -19.65 1.26
CA VAL A 17 -5.08 -19.50 2.22
C VAL A 17 -4.51 -19.66 3.62
N LEU A 18 -4.74 -18.66 4.47
CA LEU A 18 -4.39 -18.68 5.88
C LEU A 18 -5.66 -18.88 6.72
N PRO A 19 -5.58 -19.62 7.84
CA PRO A 19 -6.64 -19.62 8.84
C PRO A 19 -6.96 -18.17 9.27
N ASP A 20 -8.23 -17.89 9.54
CA ASP A 20 -8.77 -16.63 10.07
C ASP A 20 -8.63 -15.37 9.19
N ILE A 21 -7.70 -15.33 8.23
CA ILE A 21 -7.46 -14.21 7.33
C ILE A 21 -8.05 -14.48 5.93
N GLY A 22 -8.07 -15.74 5.49
CA GLY A 22 -8.50 -16.13 4.15
C GLY A 22 -7.37 -16.12 3.12
N LYS A 23 -7.69 -15.79 1.86
CA LYS A 23 -6.71 -15.81 0.76
C LYS A 23 -5.83 -14.56 0.79
N VAL A 24 -4.52 -14.76 0.94
CA VAL A 24 -3.51 -13.70 0.85
C VAL A 24 -2.74 -13.79 -0.45
N PHE A 25 -2.16 -12.67 -0.89
CA PHE A 25 -1.34 -12.55 -2.09
C PHE A 25 0.07 -12.10 -1.70
N LYS A 26 1.08 -12.64 -2.39
CA LYS A 26 2.49 -12.25 -2.25
C LYS A 26 3.02 -11.83 -3.61
N LEU A 27 3.54 -10.62 -3.70
CA LEU A 27 4.27 -10.10 -4.85
C LEU A 27 5.79 -10.19 -4.55
N GLU A 28 6.55 -10.83 -5.44
CA GLU A 28 8.02 -10.86 -5.40
C GLU A 28 8.56 -10.17 -6.66
N VAL A 29 9.41 -9.16 -6.46
CA VAL A 29 10.01 -8.32 -7.50
C VAL A 29 11.48 -8.11 -7.15
N MET A 30 12.35 -8.11 -8.16
CA MET A 30 13.74 -7.69 -8.02
C MET A 30 13.89 -6.28 -8.58
N LEU A 31 14.42 -5.35 -7.78
CA LEU A 31 14.68 -3.97 -8.20
C LEU A 31 16.17 -3.67 -8.08
N GLU A 32 16.75 -3.06 -9.11
CA GLU A 32 18.14 -2.58 -9.13
C GLU A 32 18.25 -1.21 -8.43
N GLN A 33 17.85 -1.13 -7.16
CA GLN A 33 17.85 0.09 -6.34
C GLN A 33 18.41 -0.21 -4.95
N GLN A 34 18.90 0.82 -4.25
CA GLN A 34 19.29 0.66 -2.85
C GLN A 34 18.04 0.51 -1.98
N THR A 35 18.18 -0.25 -0.88
CA THR A 35 17.06 -0.49 0.03
C THR A 35 16.56 0.79 0.69
N ASP A 36 17.48 1.70 1.03
CA ASP A 36 17.14 2.97 1.68
C ASP A 36 16.32 3.88 0.75
N ASP A 37 16.68 3.96 -0.54
CA ASP A 37 15.94 4.71 -1.55
C ASP A 37 14.50 4.17 -1.70
N LEU A 38 14.34 2.84 -1.69
CA LEU A 38 13.03 2.20 -1.74
C LEU A 38 12.22 2.46 -0.47
N TYR A 39 12.88 2.47 0.70
CA TYR A 39 12.21 2.74 1.96
C TYR A 39 11.72 4.18 2.03
N GLU A 40 12.56 5.14 1.63
CA GLU A 40 12.19 6.55 1.58
C GLU A 40 10.95 6.75 0.68
N GLU A 41 10.95 6.19 -0.52
CA GLU A 41 9.86 6.35 -1.49
C GLU A 41 8.55 5.68 -1.05
N LEU A 42 8.63 4.46 -0.48
CA LEU A 42 7.45 3.65 -0.16
C LEU A 42 6.88 3.94 1.24
N VAL A 43 7.71 4.43 2.17
CA VAL A 43 7.36 4.60 3.58
C VAL A 43 7.41 6.07 3.98
N ASP A 44 8.56 6.72 3.84
CA ASP A 44 8.72 8.10 4.34
C ASP A 44 7.93 9.11 3.50
N ASN A 45 7.90 8.90 2.19
CA ASN A 45 7.19 9.74 1.21
C ASN A 45 5.80 9.20 0.83
N MET A 46 5.19 8.35 1.64
CA MET A 46 3.93 7.66 1.27
C MET A 46 2.77 8.59 0.90
N GLU A 47 2.71 9.83 1.43
CA GLU A 47 1.70 10.82 1.05
C GLU A 47 1.80 11.25 -0.43
N GLN A 48 3.00 11.19 -1.00
CA GLN A 48 3.32 11.53 -2.39
C GLN A 48 3.11 10.33 -3.33
N MET A 49 2.81 9.13 -2.81
CA MET A 49 2.66 7.91 -3.61
C MET A 49 1.62 8.02 -4.73
N GLY A 50 0.59 8.85 -4.54
CA GLY A 50 -0.44 9.09 -5.55
C GLY A 50 0.04 9.89 -6.77
N GLU A 51 1.22 10.52 -6.71
CA GLU A 51 1.80 11.26 -7.84
C GLU A 51 2.33 10.32 -8.93
N TRP A 52 2.78 9.11 -8.54
CA TRP A 52 3.39 8.15 -9.46
C TRP A 52 2.65 6.82 -9.54
N ASN A 53 1.89 6.41 -8.51
CA ASN A 53 1.15 5.15 -8.51
C ASN A 53 -0.31 5.36 -8.95
N PRO A 54 -0.69 5.05 -10.21
CA PRO A 54 -2.05 5.29 -10.70
C PRO A 54 -3.13 4.47 -9.99
N ASN A 55 -2.76 3.42 -9.27
CA ASN A 55 -3.70 2.61 -8.48
C ASN A 55 -4.00 3.22 -7.10
N VAL A 56 -3.27 4.27 -6.71
CA VAL A 56 -3.44 5.00 -5.45
C VAL A 56 -3.83 6.43 -5.79
N LYS A 57 -5.07 6.79 -5.50
CA LYS A 57 -5.54 8.16 -5.76
C LYS A 57 -5.01 9.14 -4.73
N GLN A 58 -4.95 8.71 -3.46
CA GLN A 58 -4.52 9.56 -2.36
C GLN A 58 -4.11 8.72 -1.15
N VAL A 59 -3.02 9.12 -0.50
CA VAL A 59 -2.63 8.66 0.84
C VAL A 59 -2.55 9.89 1.73
N LYS A 60 -3.21 9.86 2.89
CA LYS A 60 -3.09 10.92 3.91
C LYS A 60 -2.51 10.36 5.19
N VAL A 61 -1.41 10.96 5.66
CA VAL A 61 -0.79 10.68 6.96
C VAL A 61 -1.04 11.88 7.87
N GLY A 62 -1.76 11.66 8.97
CA GLY A 62 -2.22 12.77 9.81
C GLY A 62 -1.09 13.59 10.45
N ARG A 63 -0.80 14.79 9.93
CA ARG A 63 -0.09 15.87 10.67
C ARG A 63 -1.11 16.65 11.51
N LYS A 64 -0.79 16.84 12.79
CA LYS A 64 -1.67 17.29 13.91
C LYS A 64 -2.31 18.71 13.79
N ARG A 65 -2.65 19.26 12.61
CA ARG A 65 -3.06 20.67 12.47
C ARG A 65 -4.28 21.01 11.59
N SER A 66 -5.10 20.08 11.13
CA SER A 66 -6.36 20.43 10.46
C SER A 66 -7.51 19.52 10.90
N THR A 67 -8.61 20.14 11.32
CA THR A 67 -9.82 19.52 11.87
C THR A 67 -10.64 18.71 10.89
N ASP A 68 -10.27 18.64 9.60
CA ASP A 68 -11.10 17.95 8.63
C ASP A 68 -10.60 16.58 8.19
N GLN A 69 -9.30 16.24 8.16
CA GLN A 69 -8.84 14.89 7.78
C GLN A 69 -7.47 14.53 8.38
N ILE A 70 -7.43 14.20 9.68
CA ILE A 70 -6.30 13.54 10.37
C ILE A 70 -6.76 12.15 10.79
N LEU A 71 -5.84 11.15 10.84
CA LEU A 71 -6.04 10.06 11.82
C LEU A 71 -4.95 9.85 12.87
N GLN A 72 -3.66 10.26 12.68
CA GLN A 72 -2.60 10.48 13.72
C GLN A 72 -1.30 9.68 13.52
N LYS A 73 -0.13 10.28 13.76
CA LYS A 73 1.14 9.58 14.05
C LYS A 73 1.29 9.37 15.56
N ILE A 74 1.61 8.14 15.99
CA ILE A 74 1.73 7.71 17.38
C ILE A 74 3.18 7.25 17.61
N GLY A 75 3.95 8.03 18.36
CA GLY A 75 5.37 7.73 18.57
C GLY A 75 6.19 7.86 17.29
N GLN A 76 7.25 7.05 17.18
CA GLN A 76 8.20 7.13 16.07
C GLN A 76 7.74 6.34 14.85
N ASP A 77 7.12 5.18 15.07
CA ASP A 77 6.97 4.13 14.05
C ASP A 77 5.51 3.86 13.68
N THR A 78 4.56 4.24 14.56
CA THR A 78 3.14 3.93 14.34
C THR A 78 2.40 5.11 13.72
N MET A 79 1.56 4.82 12.72
CA MET A 79 0.71 5.82 12.07
C MET A 79 -0.65 5.27 11.68
N ILE A 80 -1.64 6.15 11.59
CA ILE A 80 -2.95 5.84 11.04
C ILE A 80 -3.10 6.55 9.70
N THR A 81 -3.37 5.77 8.64
CA THR A 81 -3.48 6.25 7.25
C THR A 81 -4.93 6.18 6.77
N HIS A 82 -5.30 7.14 5.92
CA HIS A 82 -6.47 7.05 5.06
C HIS A 82 -6.01 6.98 3.60
N GLU A 83 -6.32 5.87 2.94
CA GLU A 83 -5.88 5.55 1.59
C GLU A 83 -7.08 5.38 0.67
N VAL A 84 -7.13 6.11 -0.44
CA VAL A 84 -8.18 6.00 -1.44
C VAL A 84 -7.60 5.35 -2.70
N SER A 85 -8.15 4.20 -3.09
CA SER A 85 -7.74 3.51 -4.31
C SER A 85 -8.18 4.28 -5.56
N GLY A 86 -7.36 4.15 -6.61
CA GLY A 86 -7.70 4.59 -7.95
C GLY A 86 -8.82 3.76 -8.58
N GLU A 87 -9.25 4.18 -9.76
CA GLU A 87 -10.18 3.42 -10.60
C GLU A 87 -9.53 2.13 -11.10
N THR A 88 -10.31 1.06 -11.19
CA THR A 88 -9.83 -0.23 -11.72
C THR A 88 -10.04 -0.31 -13.23
N PRO A 89 -9.27 -1.15 -13.96
CA PRO A 89 -9.45 -1.29 -15.40
C PRO A 89 -10.90 -1.60 -15.79
N GLY A 90 -11.48 -0.75 -16.64
CA GLY A 90 -12.86 -0.87 -17.09
C GLY A 90 -13.92 -0.52 -16.03
N ASN A 91 -13.54 0.03 -14.88
CA ASN A 91 -14.43 0.41 -13.78
C ASN A 91 -15.34 -0.72 -13.28
N VAL A 92 -14.88 -1.97 -13.42
CA VAL A 92 -15.60 -3.17 -13.00
C VAL A 92 -15.64 -3.29 -11.47
N VAL A 93 -14.59 -2.82 -10.79
CA VAL A 93 -14.54 -2.73 -9.33
C VAL A 93 -14.61 -1.25 -8.93
N GLY A 94 -15.67 -0.90 -8.21
CA GLY A 94 -15.88 0.47 -7.73
C GLY A 94 -14.80 0.92 -6.73
N PRO A 95 -14.54 2.24 -6.61
CA PRO A 95 -13.52 2.78 -5.72
C PRO A 95 -13.71 2.35 -4.27
N ARG A 96 -12.59 2.19 -3.55
CA ARG A 96 -12.56 1.87 -2.12
C ARG A 96 -11.61 2.79 -1.39
N ASP A 97 -11.93 3.03 -0.13
CA ASP A 97 -11.04 3.69 0.81
C ASP A 97 -10.75 2.77 2.00
N PHE A 98 -9.61 3.03 2.64
CA PHE A 98 -9.08 2.23 3.73
C PHE A 98 -8.60 3.13 4.84
N VAL A 99 -8.97 2.79 6.07
CA VAL A 99 -8.40 3.37 7.29
C VAL A 99 -7.59 2.29 7.97
N SER A 100 -6.27 2.46 8.05
CA SER A 100 -5.35 1.43 8.53
C SER A 100 -4.39 1.96 9.58
N VAL A 101 -4.07 1.12 10.58
CA VAL A 101 -2.92 1.33 11.46
C VAL A 101 -1.71 0.65 10.83
N ARG A 102 -0.60 1.36 10.73
CA ARG A 102 0.67 0.86 10.17
C ARG A 102 1.80 1.06 11.18
N CYS A 103 2.77 0.15 11.15
CA CYS A 103 4.04 0.24 11.87
C CYS A 103 5.15 0.16 10.83
N ALA A 104 6.06 1.14 10.84
CA ALA A 104 7.19 1.25 9.94
C ALA A 104 8.47 1.32 10.74
#